data_AF-A0A4C1ZJD7-F1
#
_entry.id   AF-A0A4C1ZJD7-F1
#
_cell.length_a   1.000
_cell.length_b   1.000
_cell.length_c   1.000
_cell.angle_alpha   90.00
_cell.angle_beta   90.00
_cell.angle_gamma   90.00
#
_symmetry.space_group_name_H-M   'P 1'
#
loop_
_entity.id
_entity.type
_entity.pdbx_description
1 polymer ?
#
loop_
_entity_poly.entity_id
_entity_poly.type
_entity_poly.pdbx_seq_one_letter_code
_entity_poly.pdbx_strand_id
1 'polypeptide(L)'
;MSEVHKILHEYLAFRKLCTRWVPHNLTDAQKLLPVNRYSEMMQIFAGGDSNAVCDIVTGGRFNNNSSSSVIMGDHRSSLTVAAQTLPRAAR
;
A
#
# COMPACT_ATOMS: atom_id res chain seq x y z
N MET A 1 7.43 26.78 -13.52
CA MET A 1 7.12 25.34 -13.71
C MET A 1 8.39 24.62 -14.10
N SER A 2 8.66 23.43 -13.55
CA SER A 2 9.82 22.64 -13.94
C SER A 2 9.56 21.88 -15.24
N GLU A 3 10.62 21.60 -16.01
CA GLU A 3 10.52 20.79 -17.25
C GLU A 3 9.90 19.41 -16.98
N VAL A 4 10.23 18.80 -15.83
CA VAL A 4 9.63 17.54 -15.38
C VAL A 4 8.11 17.67 -15.16
N HIS A 5 7.64 18.80 -14.65
CA HIS A 5 6.21 19.04 -14.46
C HIS A 5 5.47 19.12 -15.80
N LYS A 6 6.05 19.80 -16.80
CA LYS A 6 5.48 19.86 -18.16
C LYS A 6 5.40 18.47 -18.78
N ILE A 7 6.47 17.68 -18.70
CA ILE A 7 6.51 16.30 -19.21
C ILE A 7 5.41 15.45 -18.58
N LEU A 8 5.30 15.46 -17.26
CA LEU A 8 4.32 14.63 -16.56
C LEU A 8 2.88 15.10 -16.82
N HIS A 9 2.62 16.40 -16.71
CA HIS A 9 1.26 16.93 -16.76
C HIS A 9 0.74 17.10 -18.20
N GLU A 10 1.54 17.71 -19.08
CA GLU A 10 1.10 18.06 -20.44
C GLU A 10 1.28 16.90 -21.41
N TYR A 11 2.44 16.22 -21.38
CA TYR A 11 2.74 15.18 -22.36
C TYR A 11 2.25 13.80 -21.95
N LEU A 12 2.45 13.43 -20.68
CA LEU A 12 2.07 12.10 -20.18
C LEU A 12 0.66 12.06 -19.57
N ALA A 13 0.04 13.23 -19.40
CA ALA A 13 -1.26 13.37 -18.78
C ALA A 13 -1.35 12.72 -17.37
N PHE A 14 -0.38 13.00 -16.50
CA PHE A 14 -0.37 12.60 -15.10
C PHE A 14 -0.58 13.81 -14.18
N ARG A 15 -1.40 13.62 -13.13
CA ARG A 15 -1.50 14.54 -11.99
C ARG A 15 -0.95 13.91 -10.72
N LYS A 16 -0.46 14.76 -9.81
CA LYS A 16 -0.12 14.34 -8.47
C LYS A 16 -1.39 14.31 -7.62
N LEU A 17 -1.75 13.14 -7.10
CA LEU A 17 -2.79 12.95 -6.08
C LEU A 17 -2.11 12.47 -4.80
N CYS A 18 -2.25 13.24 -3.71
CA CYS A 18 -1.52 13.02 -2.46
C CYS A 18 0.01 12.93 -2.71
N THR A 19 0.63 11.78 -2.42
CA THR A 19 2.06 11.50 -2.63
C THR A 19 2.35 10.70 -3.91
N ARG A 20 1.33 10.37 -4.73
CA ARG A 20 1.46 9.49 -5.90
C ARG A 20 1.06 10.20 -7.20
N TRP A 21 1.74 9.88 -8.29
CA TRP A 21 1.35 10.30 -9.64
C TRP A 21 0.27 9.36 -10.19
N VAL A 22 -0.84 9.92 -10.68
CA VAL A 22 -1.99 9.19 -11.21
C VAL A 22 -2.33 9.75 -12.60
N PRO A 23 -2.62 8.88 -13.59
CA PRO A 23 -3.09 9.33 -14.90
C PRO A 23 -4.34 10.22 -14.77
N HIS A 24 -4.46 11.23 -15.62
CA HIS A 24 -5.66 12.06 -15.73
C HIS A 24 -6.84 11.24 -16.21
N ASN A 25 -6.60 10.36 -17.18
CA ASN A 25 -7.60 9.51 -17.79
C ASN A 25 -7.32 8.05 -17.43
N LEU A 26 -8.29 7.42 -16.78
CA LEU A 26 -8.30 5.98 -16.55
C LEU A 26 -9.18 5.34 -17.61
N THR A 27 -8.77 4.19 -18.14
CA THR A 27 -9.64 3.39 -19.01
C THR A 27 -10.80 2.81 -18.20
N ASP A 28 -11.90 2.45 -18.86
CA ASP A 28 -13.06 1.92 -18.14
C ASP A 28 -12.75 0.60 -17.42
N ALA A 29 -11.86 -0.23 -17.98
CA ALA A 29 -11.33 -1.41 -17.30
C ALA A 29 -10.55 -1.06 -16.01
N GLN A 30 -9.73 0.00 -16.04
CA GLN A 30 -9.00 0.48 -14.87
C GLN A 30 -9.93 1.07 -13.80
N LYS A 31 -11.05 1.67 -14.19
CA LYS A 31 -12.08 2.17 -13.26
C LYS A 31 -12.91 1.03 -12.66
N LEU A 32 -13.19 -0.01 -13.45
CA LEU A 32 -14.00 -1.14 -13.02
C LEU A 32 -13.28 -2.01 -11.98
N LEU A 33 -11.96 -2.15 -12.11
CA LEU A 33 -11.15 -2.97 -11.21
C LEU A 33 -11.28 -2.56 -9.72
N PRO A 34 -11.13 -1.27 -9.33
CA PRO A 34 -11.44 -0.82 -7.98
C PRO A 34 -12.89 -1.11 -7.55
N VAL A 35 -13.87 -0.83 -8.42
CA VAL A 35 -15.29 -1.02 -8.10
C VAL A 35 -15.59 -2.47 -7.76
N ASN A 36 -15.10 -3.41 -8.58
CA ASN A 36 -15.27 -4.84 -8.34
C ASN A 36 -14.62 -5.28 -7.02
N ARG A 37 -13.39 -4.80 -6.73
CA ARG A 37 -12.74 -5.09 -5.45
C ARG A 37 -13.50 -4.52 -4.25
N TYR A 38 -14.03 -3.31 -4.35
CA TYR A 38 -14.82 -2.75 -3.25
C TYR A 38 -16.13 -3.51 -3.06
N SER A 39 -16.80 -3.97 -4.12
CA SER A 39 -17.99 -4.80 -3.97
C SER A 39 -17.70 -6.14 -3.30
N GLU A 40 -16.58 -6.79 -3.63
CA GLU A 40 -16.13 -8.02 -2.94
C GLU A 40 -15.89 -7.76 -1.46
N MET A 41 -15.18 -6.68 -1.12
CA MET A 41 -14.95 -6.28 0.27
C MET A 41 -16.26 -5.98 1.00
N MET A 42 -17.19 -5.26 0.37
CA MET A 42 -18.50 -4.98 0.96
C MET A 42 -19.30 -6.26 1.24
N GLN A 43 -19.18 -7.29 0.39
CA GLN A 43 -19.81 -8.58 0.65
C GLN A 43 -19.18 -9.31 1.85
N ILE A 44 -17.85 -9.27 1.98
CA ILE A 44 -17.14 -9.87 3.12
C ILE A 44 -17.61 -9.25 4.44
N PHE A 45 -17.84 -7.93 4.47
CA PHE A 45 -18.28 -7.21 5.67
C PHE A 45 -19.81 -7.07 5.80
N ALA A 46 -20.60 -7.63 4.88
CA ALA A 46 -22.06 -7.51 4.90
C ALA A 46 -22.71 -8.17 6.13
N GLY A 47 -22.00 -9.11 6.78
CA GLY A 47 -22.47 -9.83 7.97
C GLY A 47 -22.42 -9.05 9.29
N GLY A 48 -21.96 -7.80 9.29
CA GLY A 48 -21.95 -6.94 10.49
C GLY A 48 -20.76 -7.14 11.44
N ASP A 49 -19.80 -7.99 11.09
CA ASP A 49 -18.54 -8.11 11.83
C ASP A 49 -17.58 -6.97 11.46
N SER A 50 -17.88 -5.77 11.96
CA SER A 50 -17.03 -4.60 11.78
C SER A 50 -15.67 -4.74 12.47
N ASN A 51 -15.49 -5.69 13.40
CA ASN A 51 -14.23 -5.88 14.12
C ASN A 51 -13.16 -6.50 13.23
N ALA A 52 -13.55 -7.25 12.20
CA ALA A 52 -12.62 -7.79 11.21
C ALA A 52 -11.85 -6.69 10.43
N VAL A 53 -12.31 -5.42 10.47
CA VAL A 53 -11.55 -4.28 9.94
C VAL A 53 -10.29 -3.99 10.77
N CYS A 54 -10.33 -4.23 12.08
CA CYS A 54 -9.19 -4.03 12.99
C CYS A 54 -8.04 -5.01 12.74
N ASP A 55 -8.32 -6.15 12.12
CA ASP A 55 -7.32 -7.15 11.75
C ASP A 55 -6.59 -6.81 10.43
N ILE A 56 -7.07 -5.81 9.68
CA ILE A 56 -6.48 -5.42 8.39
C ILE A 56 -5.20 -4.62 8.62
N VAL A 57 -4.06 -5.26 8.38
CA VAL A 57 -2.74 -4.59 8.31
C VAL A 57 -2.47 -4.14 6.88
N THR A 58 -2.45 -2.83 6.64
CA THR A 58 -2.16 -2.25 5.31
C THR A 58 -0.72 -1.75 5.22
N GLY A 59 0.06 -2.28 4.27
CA GLY A 59 1.42 -1.83 3.98
C GLY A 59 1.53 -1.16 2.61
N GLY A 60 2.05 0.07 2.58
CA GLY A 60 2.36 0.80 1.34
C GLY A 60 3.81 1.27 1.32
N ARG A 61 4.57 0.96 0.26
CA ARG A 61 5.90 1.56 0.04
C ARG A 61 5.75 2.91 -0.64
N PHE A 62 6.12 3.98 0.06
CA PHE A 62 6.38 5.27 -0.55
C PHE A 62 7.85 5.30 -0.98
N ASN A 63 8.11 5.72 -2.22
CA ASN A 63 9.47 5.84 -2.72
C ASN A 63 9.96 7.27 -2.44
N ASN A 64 10.87 7.41 -1.48
CA ASN A 64 11.24 8.70 -0.88
C ASN A 64 12.42 9.37 -1.61
N ASN A 65 12.70 9.00 -2.86
CA ASN A 65 13.83 9.53 -3.64
C ASN A 65 13.67 11.02 -4.02
N SER A 66 12.64 11.69 -3.52
CA SER A 66 12.56 13.15 -3.43
C SER A 66 12.86 13.52 -1.99
N SER A 67 14.08 14.01 -1.76
CA SER A 67 14.63 14.44 -0.48
C SER A 67 13.59 15.07 0.44
N SER A 68 13.11 14.31 1.42
CA SER A 68 12.46 14.84 2.62
C SER A 68 12.74 13.87 3.74
N SER A 69 13.76 14.21 4.54
CA SER A 69 14.13 13.49 5.74
C SER A 69 13.05 13.67 6.80
N VAL A 70 12.32 12.61 7.13
CA VAL A 70 11.66 12.49 8.43
C VAL A 70 12.14 11.19 9.06
N ILE A 71 13.19 11.32 9.89
CA ILE A 71 13.58 10.29 10.84
C ILE A 71 12.56 10.38 11.98
N MET A 72 11.66 9.40 12.10
CA MET A 72 10.96 9.13 13.36
C MET A 72 11.75 8.01 14.04
N GLY A 73 12.41 8.36 15.13
CA GLY A 73 13.42 7.55 15.80
C GLY A 73 12.90 6.27 16.43
N ASP A 74 13.82 5.31 16.51
CA ASP A 74 13.72 4.07 17.28
C ASP A 74 13.48 4.33 18.77
N HIS A 75 12.67 3.48 19.41
CA HIS A 75 13.05 2.89 20.70
C HIS A 75 12.32 1.58 20.99
N ARG A 76 13.15 0.57 21.31
CA ARG A 76 12.88 -0.76 21.93
C ARG A 76 12.56 -1.90 20.96
N SER A 77 13.61 -2.59 20.48
CA SER A 77 14.23 -3.77 21.12
C SER A 77 13.39 -5.04 20.90
N SER A 78 13.71 -5.81 19.86
CA SER A 78 14.64 -6.95 19.91
C SER A 78 13.92 -8.25 20.29
N LEU A 79 13.57 -9.05 19.29
CA LEU A 79 13.58 -10.51 19.42
C LEU A 79 14.15 -11.12 18.13
N THR A 80 15.40 -11.51 18.28
CA THR A 80 16.25 -12.24 17.34
C THR A 80 15.60 -13.56 16.91
N VAL A 81 15.58 -13.80 15.60
CA VAL A 81 15.32 -15.12 14.99
C VAL A 81 16.40 -16.10 15.43
N ALA A 82 16.02 -17.24 16.02
CA ALA A 82 16.89 -18.40 16.15
C ALA A 82 16.18 -19.67 15.67
N ALA A 83 16.67 -20.16 14.53
CA ALA A 83 16.76 -21.53 14.03
C ALA A 83 15.96 -22.66 14.70
N GLN A 84 15.13 -23.30 13.87
CA GLN A 84 14.89 -24.76 13.73
C GLN A 84 15.47 -25.70 14.80
N THR A 85 14.62 -26.56 15.37
CA THR A 85 15.06 -27.88 15.85
C THR A 85 13.96 -28.92 15.61
N LEU A 86 14.31 -29.97 14.85
CA LEU A 86 13.50 -31.16 14.53
C LEU A 86 12.95 -31.85 15.80
N PRO A 87 11.77 -32.50 15.74
CA PRO A 87 11.33 -33.38 16.81
C PRO A 87 12.12 -34.71 16.81
N ARG A 88 12.77 -34.95 17.94
CA ARG A 88 13.49 -36.17 18.31
C ARG A 88 12.51 -37.34 18.44
N ALA A 89 12.78 -38.43 17.73
CA ALA A 89 12.06 -39.70 17.82
C ALA A 89 11.98 -40.19 19.28
N ALA A 90 10.75 -40.53 19.72
CA ALA A 90 10.52 -41.30 20.93
C ALA A 90 10.51 -42.80 20.57
N ARG A 91 11.08 -43.58 21.49
CA ARG A 91 11.39 -45.01 21.45
C ARG A 91 10.22 -45.92 21.05
#